data_AF-A0A661YFF2-F1
#
_entry.id   AF-A0A661YFF2-F1
#
_cell.length_a   1.000
_cell.length_b   1.000
_cell.length_c   1.000
_cell.angle_alpha   90.00
_cell.angle_beta   90.00
_cell.angle_gamma   90.00
#
_symmetry.space_group_name_H-M   'P 1'
#
loop_
_entity.id
_entity.type
_entity.pdbx_description
1 polymer ?
#
loop_
_entity_poly.entity_id
_entity_poly.type
_entity_poly.pdbx_seq_one_letter_code
_entity_poly.pdbx_strand_id
1 'polypeptide(L)'
;MSGYVLMLVMIIVFLGWFQTDNIYHWWHPQRILGYYATFGLMAGLIYFVVNRIKKDQESGKHSHFSDWVFLILLGLTTISGILVHFFRIYGLPFSTYYMYVFHLMVLFPMLMIEVPFSKWSHLAYRPFAIYFDKVKRAAIILENKN
;
A
#
# COMPACT_ATOMS: atom_id res chain seq x y z
N MET A 1 -8.28 4.44 4.86
CA MET A 1 -8.14 4.49 3.39
C MET A 1 -7.26 5.63 2.92
N SER A 2 -7.49 6.88 3.36
CA SER A 2 -6.66 8.03 3.02
C SER A 2 -5.16 7.84 3.29
N GLY A 3 -4.77 7.25 4.43
CA GLY A 3 -3.36 6.99 4.76
C GLY A 3 -2.65 6.04 3.79
N TYR A 4 -3.35 5.01 3.28
CA TYR A 4 -2.81 4.08 2.29
C TYR A 4 -2.57 4.77 0.95
N VAL A 5 -3.57 5.52 0.47
CA VAL A 5 -3.46 6.28 -0.78
C VAL A 5 -2.35 7.32 -0.69
N LEU A 6 -2.27 8.04 0.43
CA LEU A 6 -1.20 9.01 0.65
C LEU A 6 0.18 8.34 0.60
N MET A 7 0.37 7.22 1.28
CA MET A 7 1.64 6.49 1.25
C MET A 7 1.99 6.04 -0.17
N LEU A 8 1.03 5.49 -0.92
CA LEU A 8 1.26 5.08 -2.31
C LEU A 8 1.68 6.26 -3.20
N VAL A 9 1.00 7.40 -3.10
CA VAL A 9 1.38 8.61 -3.86
C VAL A 9 2.80 9.05 -3.49
N MET A 10 3.13 9.03 -2.20
CA MET A 10 4.45 9.41 -1.71
C MET A 10 5.56 8.51 -2.25
N ILE A 11 5.38 7.19 -2.25
CA ILE A 11 6.42 6.25 -2.71
C ILE A 11 6.47 6.09 -4.23
N ILE A 12 5.36 6.29 -4.96
CA ILE A 12 5.34 6.13 -6.43
C ILE A 12 5.73 7.43 -7.12
N VAL A 13 5.19 8.57 -6.68
CA VAL A 13 5.35 9.86 -7.36
C VAL A 13 6.48 10.69 -6.73
N PHE A 14 6.60 10.65 -5.40
CA PHE A 14 7.50 11.52 -4.65
C PHE A 14 8.63 10.76 -3.93
N LEU A 15 9.08 9.63 -4.47
CA LEU A 15 10.02 8.74 -3.78
C LEU A 15 11.30 9.47 -3.36
N GLY A 16 11.93 10.22 -4.26
CA GLY A 16 13.17 10.95 -3.95
C GLY A 16 13.00 12.07 -2.92
N TRP A 17 11.79 12.60 -2.75
CA TRP A 17 11.49 13.57 -1.69
C TRP A 17 11.20 12.88 -0.36
N PHE A 18 10.50 11.75 -0.40
CA PHE A 18 10.13 10.97 0.78
C PHE A 18 11.32 10.21 1.38
N GLN A 19 12.15 9.61 0.53
CA GLN A 19 13.38 8.89 0.86
C GLN A 19 14.55 9.87 0.83
N THR A 20 14.87 10.42 1.99
CA THR A 20 15.88 11.46 2.19
C THR A 20 16.82 11.09 3.32
N ASP A 21 18.10 11.43 3.18
CA ASP A 21 19.08 11.30 4.26
C ASP A 21 19.07 12.54 5.19
N ASN A 22 18.56 13.67 4.69
CA ASN A 22 18.45 14.89 5.48
C ASN A 22 17.46 14.72 6.64
N ILE A 23 17.90 15.07 7.85
CA ILE A 23 17.05 15.06 9.04
C ILE A 23 16.34 16.41 9.15
N TYR A 24 15.09 16.45 8.73
CA TYR A 24 14.25 17.64 8.86
C TYR A 24 13.59 17.77 10.24
N HIS A 25 13.27 19.01 10.63
CA HIS A 25 12.45 19.31 11.82
C HIS A 25 11.08 18.61 11.76
N TRP A 26 10.47 18.37 12.93
CA TRP A 26 9.26 17.55 13.05
C TRP A 26 8.02 18.09 12.32
N TRP A 27 7.94 19.40 12.11
CA TRP A 27 6.87 20.06 11.35
C TRP A 27 7.07 20.03 9.83
N HIS A 28 8.17 19.45 9.34
CA HIS A 28 8.41 19.35 7.92
C HIS A 28 7.32 18.50 7.24
N PRO A 29 6.75 18.94 6.10
CA PRO A 29 5.59 18.27 5.48
C PRO A 29 5.81 16.77 5.24
N GLN A 30 7.01 16.38 4.81
CA GLN A 30 7.37 14.97 4.61
C GLN A 30 7.13 14.12 5.87
N ARG A 31 7.47 14.64 7.06
CA ARG A 31 7.30 13.92 8.33
C ARG A 31 5.84 13.86 8.75
N ILE A 32 5.12 14.97 8.63
CA ILE A 32 3.69 15.05 8.98
C ILE A 32 2.88 14.07 8.12
N LEU A 33 3.10 14.10 6.80
CA LEU A 33 2.44 13.20 5.86
C LEU A 33 2.80 11.75 6.14
N GLY A 34 4.07 11.47 6.43
CA GLY A 34 4.53 10.14 6.84
C GLY A 34 3.82 9.64 8.10
N TYR A 35 3.75 10.44 9.16
CA TYR A 35 3.09 10.07 10.40
C TYR A 35 1.58 9.86 10.23
N TYR A 36 0.92 10.74 9.48
CA TYR A 36 -0.49 10.59 9.15
C TYR A 36 -0.76 9.29 8.39
N ALA A 37 0.07 9.01 7.37
CA ALA A 37 -0.02 7.78 6.60
C ALA A 37 0.20 6.53 7.49
N THR A 38 1.24 6.52 8.33
CA THR A 38 1.49 5.42 9.28
C THR A 38 0.31 5.21 10.22
N PHE A 39 -0.25 6.27 10.80
CA PHE A 39 -1.41 6.16 11.68
C PHE A 39 -2.63 5.59 10.92
N GLY A 40 -2.92 6.11 9.73
CA GLY A 40 -4.03 5.64 8.91
C GLY A 40 -3.88 4.18 8.46
N LEU A 41 -2.65 3.75 8.16
CA LEU A 41 -2.32 2.36 7.83
C LEU A 41 -2.49 1.44 9.02
N MET A 42 -1.95 1.82 10.19
CA MET A 42 -2.06 1.03 11.42
C MET A 42 -3.51 0.90 11.89
N ALA A 43 -4.28 1.99 11.88
CA ALA A 43 -5.69 1.97 12.23
C ALA A 43 -6.50 1.07 11.28
N GLY A 44 -6.23 1.17 9.98
CA GLY A 44 -6.83 0.29 8.97
C GLY A 44 -6.46 -1.18 9.19
N LEU A 45 -5.19 -1.46 9.43
CA LEU A 45 -4.69 -2.81 9.70
C LEU A 45 -5.40 -3.44 10.91
N ILE A 46 -5.43 -2.72 12.04
CA ILE A 46 -6.09 -3.21 13.26
C ILE A 46 -7.58 -3.48 12.99
N TYR A 47 -8.27 -2.55 12.33
CA TYR A 47 -9.68 -2.71 11.98
C TYR A 47 -9.92 -3.98 11.15
N PHE A 48 -9.13 -4.21 10.09
CA PHE A 48 -9.29 -5.39 9.23
C PHE A 48 -8.92 -6.69 9.93
N VAL A 49 -7.86 -6.69 10.76
CA VAL A 49 -7.48 -7.87 11.55
C VAL A 49 -8.58 -8.24 12.54
N VAL A 50 -9.08 -7.25 13.30
CA VAL A 50 -10.15 -7.48 14.30
C VAL A 50 -11.43 -8.00 13.64
N ASN A 51 -11.87 -7.38 12.55
CA ASN A 51 -13.07 -7.82 11.84
C ASN A 51 -12.95 -9.26 11.32
N ARG A 52 -11.75 -9.66 10.90
CA ARG A 52 -11.51 -11.00 10.38
C ARG A 52 -11.43 -12.05 11.48
N ILE A 53 -10.84 -11.72 12.64
CA ILE A 53 -10.85 -12.60 13.82
C ILE A 53 -12.28 -12.77 14.36
N LYS A 54 -13.04 -11.67 14.45
CA LYS A 54 -14.42 -11.70 14.95
C LYS A 54 -15.43 -12.30 13.96
N LYS A 55 -15.06 -12.48 12.69
CA LYS A 55 -15.93 -12.98 11.60
C LYS A 55 -17.26 -12.21 11.46
N ASP A 56 -17.22 -10.91 11.78
CA ASP A 56 -18.40 -10.07 11.94
C ASP A 56 -19.06 -9.70 10.58
N GLN A 57 -18.30 -9.78 9.49
CA GLN A 57 -18.77 -9.56 8.11
C GLN A 57 -18.53 -10.81 7.25
N GLU A 58 -19.30 -11.00 6.17
CA GLU A 58 -19.13 -12.13 5.23
C GLU A 58 -17.71 -12.23 4.66
N SER A 59 -17.02 -11.08 4.48
CA SER A 59 -15.62 -11.02 4.06
C SER A 59 -14.61 -11.58 5.08
N GLY A 60 -15.00 -11.70 6.37
CA GLY A 60 -14.23 -12.34 7.42
C GLY A 60 -14.51 -13.83 7.58
N LYS A 61 -15.69 -14.32 7.17
CA LYS A 61 -16.09 -15.74 7.28
C LYS A 61 -15.38 -16.63 6.24
N HIS A 62 -15.12 -16.11 5.05
CA HIS A 62 -14.41 -16.79 3.96
C HIS A 62 -13.07 -16.10 3.63
N SER A 63 -12.17 -16.01 4.60
CA SER A 63 -10.84 -15.45 4.36
C SER A 63 -9.96 -16.43 3.60
N HIS A 64 -9.41 -16.02 2.47
CA HIS A 64 -8.36 -16.77 1.80
C HIS A 64 -7.00 -16.51 2.46
N PHE A 65 -6.06 -17.43 2.24
CA PHE A 65 -4.68 -17.31 2.73
C PHE A 65 -4.01 -16.01 2.26
N SER A 66 -4.18 -15.64 0.99
CA SER A 66 -3.65 -14.40 0.41
C SER A 66 -4.11 -13.15 1.15
N ASP A 67 -5.33 -13.14 1.69
CA ASP A 67 -5.81 -11.98 2.43
C ASP A 67 -5.10 -11.81 3.78
N TRP A 68 -4.62 -12.89 4.41
CA TRP A 68 -3.81 -12.83 5.62
C TRP A 68 -2.37 -12.43 5.32
N VAL A 69 -1.80 -12.98 4.24
CA VAL A 69 -0.46 -12.61 3.77
C VAL A 69 -0.40 -11.10 3.52
N PHE A 70 -1.39 -10.53 2.83
CA PHE A 70 -1.48 -9.09 2.62
C PHE A 70 -1.47 -8.29 3.93
N LEU A 71 -2.29 -8.67 4.93
CA LEU A 71 -2.34 -7.95 6.22
C LEU A 71 -1.02 -8.05 6.98
N ILE A 72 -0.39 -9.24 6.99
CA ILE A 72 0.89 -9.46 7.67
C ILE A 72 1.99 -8.63 7.00
N LEU A 73 2.10 -8.70 5.67
CA LEU A 73 3.09 -7.94 4.92
C LEU A 73 2.86 -6.43 5.08
N LEU A 74 1.61 -5.96 4.95
CA LEU A 74 1.27 -4.54 5.17
C LEU A 74 1.65 -4.08 6.58
N GLY A 75 1.37 -4.89 7.60
CA GLY A 75 1.73 -4.59 8.98
C GLY A 75 3.24 -4.53 9.20
N LEU A 76 3.97 -5.55 8.73
CA LEU A 76 5.42 -5.59 8.82
C LEU A 76 6.07 -4.43 8.07
N THR A 77 5.60 -4.10 6.87
CA THR A 77 6.06 -2.94 6.09
C THR A 77 5.81 -1.63 6.84
N THR A 78 4.61 -1.43 7.39
CA THR A 78 4.24 -0.19 8.09
C THR A 78 5.09 -0.01 9.36
N ILE A 79 5.26 -1.07 10.14
CA ILE A 79 6.04 -1.06 11.39
C ILE A 79 7.52 -0.86 11.09
N SER A 80 8.10 -1.64 10.17
CA SER A 80 9.51 -1.49 9.81
C SER A 80 9.82 -0.11 9.23
N GLY A 81 8.94 0.45 8.39
CA GLY A 81 9.13 1.78 7.80
C GLY A 81 9.18 2.90 8.85
N ILE A 82 8.29 2.88 9.84
CA ILE A 82 8.33 3.88 10.92
C ILE A 82 9.53 3.64 11.86
N LEU A 83 9.98 2.40 12.05
CA LEU A 83 11.19 2.09 12.81
C LEU A 83 12.47 2.58 12.10
N VAL A 84 12.59 2.43 10.78
CA VAL A 84 13.69 3.05 10.01
C VAL A 84 13.73 4.55 10.27
N HIS A 85 12.57 5.22 10.19
CA HIS A 85 12.47 6.65 10.45
C HIS A 85 12.92 7.00 11.87
N PHE A 86 12.48 6.25 12.89
CA PHE A 86 12.88 6.47 14.27
C PHE A 86 14.40 6.28 14.46
N PHE A 87 14.98 5.17 14.00
CA PHE A 87 16.41 4.93 14.15
C PHE A 87 17.26 5.99 13.46
N ARG A 88 16.81 6.50 12.30
CA ARG A 88 17.47 7.60 11.61
C ARG A 88 17.46 8.89 12.42
N ILE A 89 16.30 9.30 12.99
CA ILE A 89 16.23 10.56 13.76
C ILE A 89 17.01 10.50 15.08
N TYR A 90 17.18 9.30 15.66
CA TYR A 90 17.96 9.10 16.89
C TYR A 90 19.46 8.88 16.61
N GLY A 91 19.89 8.91 15.35
CA GLY A 91 21.30 8.74 15.00
C GLY A 91 21.83 7.34 15.29
N LEU A 92 21.01 6.29 15.14
CA LEU A 92 21.39 4.89 15.32
C LEU A 92 21.71 4.23 13.97
N PRO A 93 22.94 4.35 13.44
CA PRO A 93 23.25 3.96 12.06
C PRO A 93 23.09 2.46 11.82
N PHE A 94 23.62 1.60 12.70
CA PHE A 94 23.50 0.15 12.54
C PHE A 94 22.04 -0.31 12.55
N SER A 95 21.25 0.16 13.53
CA SER A 95 19.81 -0.15 13.60
C SER A 95 19.06 0.33 12.36
N THR A 96 19.40 1.53 11.84
CA THR A 96 18.83 2.07 10.61
C THR A 96 19.10 1.16 9.43
N TYR A 97 20.36 0.76 9.21
CA TYR A 97 20.73 -0.07 8.05
C TYR A 97 20.10 -1.47 8.11
N TYR A 98 20.18 -2.15 9.26
CA TYR A 98 19.57 -3.47 9.40
C TYR A 98 18.04 -3.41 9.22
N MET A 99 17.39 -2.42 9.83
CA MET A 99 15.95 -2.25 9.69
C MET A 99 15.55 -1.85 8.27
N TYR A 100 16.37 -1.06 7.57
CA TYR A 100 16.11 -0.68 6.19
C TYR A 100 16.19 -1.86 5.23
N VAL A 101 17.20 -2.73 5.39
CA VAL A 101 17.29 -3.98 4.62
C VAL A 101 16.08 -4.86 4.90
N PHE A 102 15.73 -5.07 6.17
CA PHE A 102 14.53 -5.81 6.54
C PHE A 102 13.25 -5.20 5.95
N HIS A 103 13.12 -3.87 6.01
CA HIS A 103 11.99 -3.15 5.43
C HIS A 103 11.87 -3.44 3.94
N LEU A 104 12.96 -3.37 3.17
CA LEU A 104 12.97 -3.67 1.74
C LEU A 104 12.61 -5.13 1.45
N MET A 105 13.11 -6.08 2.25
CA MET A 105 12.80 -7.51 2.10
C MET A 105 11.28 -7.79 2.24
N VAL A 106 10.58 -7.03 3.09
CA VAL A 106 9.13 -7.16 3.28
C VAL A 106 8.35 -6.30 2.28
N LEU A 107 8.79 -5.06 2.04
CA LEU A 107 8.14 -4.10 1.14
C LEU A 107 8.11 -4.63 -0.30
N PHE A 108 9.19 -5.26 -0.77
CA PHE A 108 9.26 -5.75 -2.14
C PHE A 108 8.15 -6.77 -2.48
N PRO A 109 7.97 -7.89 -1.76
CA PRO A 109 6.87 -8.81 -2.04
C PRO A 109 5.50 -8.16 -1.77
N MET A 110 5.39 -7.28 -0.77
CA MET A 110 4.16 -6.54 -0.49
C MET A 110 3.72 -5.68 -1.67
N LEU A 111 4.64 -4.99 -2.36
CA LEU A 111 4.30 -4.14 -3.50
C LEU A 111 4.28 -4.90 -4.82
N MET A 112 5.32 -5.67 -5.11
CA MET A 112 5.53 -6.26 -6.43
C MET A 112 4.76 -7.55 -6.65
N ILE A 113 4.32 -8.22 -5.57
CA ILE A 113 3.54 -9.45 -5.68
C ILE A 113 2.09 -9.15 -5.33
N GLU A 114 1.83 -8.65 -4.12
CA GLU A 114 0.44 -8.46 -3.67
C GLU A 114 -0.29 -7.39 -4.50
N VAL A 115 0.26 -6.20 -4.75
CA VAL A 115 -0.50 -5.17 -5.48
C VAL A 115 -0.86 -5.58 -6.93
N PRO A 116 0.05 -6.10 -7.77
CA PRO A 116 -0.28 -6.43 -9.17
C PRO A 116 -0.93 -7.80 -9.37
N PHE A 117 -0.77 -8.77 -8.46
CA PHE A 117 -1.26 -10.14 -8.66
C PHE A 117 -2.29 -10.60 -7.62
N SER A 118 -2.62 -9.77 -6.62
CA SER A 118 -3.72 -10.09 -5.72
C SER A 118 -5.06 -9.56 -6.25
N LYS A 119 -6.04 -9.49 -5.35
CA LYS A 119 -7.33 -8.87 -5.63
C LYS A 119 -7.17 -7.45 -6.16
N TRP A 120 -6.12 -6.68 -5.86
CA TRP A 120 -5.99 -5.29 -6.31
C TRP A 120 -5.92 -5.09 -7.83
N SER A 121 -5.56 -6.10 -8.62
CA SER A 121 -5.46 -5.96 -10.08
C SER A 121 -6.80 -5.63 -10.75
N HIS A 122 -7.93 -6.03 -10.14
CA HIS A 122 -9.24 -5.69 -10.71
C HIS A 122 -9.50 -4.17 -10.71
N LEU A 123 -8.87 -3.41 -9.81
CA LEU A 123 -9.02 -1.96 -9.78
C LEU A 123 -8.49 -1.33 -11.08
N ALA A 124 -7.38 -1.85 -11.60
CA ALA A 124 -6.82 -1.43 -12.88
C ALA A 124 -7.58 -2.05 -14.06
N TYR A 125 -7.80 -3.37 -14.06
CA TYR A 125 -8.35 -4.07 -15.22
C TYR A 125 -9.83 -3.80 -15.48
N ARG A 126 -10.64 -3.50 -14.45
CA ARG A 126 -12.09 -3.34 -14.60
C ARG A 126 -12.47 -2.10 -15.44
N PRO A 127 -11.89 -0.89 -15.23
CA PRO A 127 -12.10 0.24 -16.12
C PRO A 127 -11.73 -0.05 -17.57
N PHE A 128 -10.59 -0.71 -17.81
CA PHE A 128 -10.16 -1.08 -19.17
C PHE A 128 -11.13 -2.07 -19.83
N ALA A 129 -11.57 -3.09 -19.10
CA ALA A 129 -12.53 -4.06 -19.63
C ALA A 129 -13.85 -3.38 -20.04
N ILE A 130 -14.37 -2.46 -19.23
CA ILE A 130 -15.58 -1.69 -19.54
C ILE A 130 -15.35 -0.79 -20.77
N TYR A 131 -14.19 -0.14 -20.85
CA TYR A 131 -13.83 0.70 -22.00
C TYR A 131 -13.76 -0.13 -23.29
N PHE A 132 -13.04 -1.25 -23.28
CA PHE A 132 -12.90 -2.11 -24.46
C PHE A 132 -14.22 -2.77 -24.88
N ASP A 133 -15.08 -3.15 -23.94
CA ASP A 133 -16.43 -3.62 -24.24
C ASP A 133 -17.26 -2.54 -24.97
N LYS A 134 -17.21 -1.29 -24.50
CA LYS A 134 -17.89 -0.17 -25.17
C LYS A 134 -17.32 0.10 -26.57
N VAL A 135 -16.00 0.09 -26.72
CA VAL A 135 -15.34 0.28 -28.02
C VAL A 135 -15.74 -0.83 -29.00
N LYS A 136 -15.72 -2.10 -28.56
CA LYS A 136 -16.13 -3.24 -29.38
C LYS A 136 -17.59 -3.13 -29.83
N ARG A 137 -18.50 -2.76 -28.93
CA ARG A 137 -19.93 -2.57 -29.27
C ARG A 137 -20.13 -1.44 -30.28
N ALA A 138 -19.42 -0.32 -30.12
CA ALA A 138 -19.50 0.79 -31.06
C ALA A 138 -19.01 0.41 -32.46
N ALA A 139 -17.93 -0.37 -32.55
CA ALA A 139 -17.40 -0.87 -33.82
C ALA A 139 -18.41 -1.76 -34.55
N ILE A 140 -19.06 -2.71 -33.85
CA ILE A 140 -20.08 -3.59 -34.43
C ILE A 140 -21.29 -2.78 -34.94
N ILE A 141 -21.71 -1.74 -34.23
CA ILE A 141 -22.82 -0.87 -34.66
C ILE A 141 -22.48 -0.10 -35.94
N LEU A 142 -21.23 0.33 -36.10
CA LEU A 142 -20.78 1.04 -37.31
C LEU A 142 -20.65 0.09 -38.50
N GLU A 143 -20.14 -1.13 -38.29
CA GLU A 143 -20.05 -2.16 -39.33
C GLU A 143 -21.43 -2.53 -39.88
N ASN A 144 -22.42 -2.74 -39.01
CA ASN A 144 -23.79 -3.07 -39.41
C ASN A 144 -24.57 -1.92 -40.07
N LYS A 145 -24.03 -0.70 -40.06
CA LYS A 145 -24.64 0.47 -40.72
C LYS A 145 -24.13 0.69 -42.15
N ASN A 146 -23.01 0.07 -42.52
CA ASN A 146 -22.45 0.08 -43.87
C ASN A 146 -22.90 -1.16 -44.65
#